data_AF-A0A645CMM7-F1
#
_entry.id   AF-A0A645CMM7-F1
#
_cell.length_a   1.000
_cell.length_b   1.000
_cell.length_c   1.000
_cell.angle_alpha   90.00
_cell.angle_beta   90.00
_cell.angle_gamma   90.00
#
_symmetry.space_group_name_H-M   'P 1'
#
loop_
_entity.id
_entity.type
_entity.pdbx_description
1 polymer ?
#
loop_
_entity_poly.entity_id
_entity_poly.type
_entity_poly.pdbx_seq_one_letter_code
_entity_poly.pdbx_strand_id
1 'polypeptide(L)'
;MDYETFREHQSATTGIFEFMKHLPQSIINNTEFEFLTPSQVVAKHQPVAPLHVPYAISWADEERDTSAWLGNELQNEAFNKLYSVENKVNSSNDKTLLSDFRRLQESDHFYYMCTKFFSDGAVHKYFNPYETPYEAFINYMNVLSDFMIRVERGENSNNLKSIINIATENQKNDEKKEKRKATESSSKKPVNQLKKRDTKK
;
A
#
# COMPACT_ATOMS: atom_id res chain seq x y z
N MET A 1 -2.92 -25.03 3.95
CA MET A 1 -3.01 -26.18 3.02
C MET A 1 -3.32 -25.56 1.70
N ASP A 2 -2.31 -25.57 0.88
CA ASP A 2 -2.15 -24.60 -0.18
C ASP A 2 -2.29 -25.39 -1.49
N TYR A 3 -2.66 -24.76 -2.60
CA TYR A 3 -3.18 -25.51 -3.76
C TYR A 3 -2.13 -26.49 -4.35
N GLU A 4 -0.87 -26.15 -4.18
CA GLU A 4 0.36 -26.86 -4.53
C GLU A 4 0.50 -28.21 -3.78
N THR A 5 -0.21 -28.36 -2.65
CA THR A 5 -0.32 -29.63 -1.89
C THR A 5 -0.72 -30.79 -2.81
N PHE A 6 -1.63 -30.53 -3.75
CA PHE A 6 -2.02 -31.49 -4.77
C PHE A 6 -1.27 -31.20 -6.07
N ARG A 7 -0.80 -32.26 -6.73
CA ARG A 7 0.08 -32.27 -7.92
C ARG A 7 1.56 -32.03 -7.63
N GLU A 8 1.94 -31.01 -6.88
CA GLU A 8 3.36 -30.67 -6.66
C GLU A 8 3.94 -31.43 -5.47
N HIS A 9 3.31 -31.35 -4.30
CA HIS A 9 3.73 -32.13 -3.13
C HIS A 9 3.15 -33.55 -3.12
N GLN A 10 1.92 -33.73 -3.62
CA GLN A 10 1.28 -35.05 -3.78
C GLN A 10 0.94 -35.31 -5.25
N SER A 11 1.80 -36.09 -5.92
CA SER A 11 1.64 -36.41 -7.34
C SER A 11 0.40 -37.25 -7.62
N ALA A 12 -0.11 -37.19 -8.86
CA ALA A 12 -1.36 -37.87 -9.20
C ALA A 12 -1.31 -39.42 -9.08
N THR A 13 -0.13 -40.02 -9.17
CA THR A 13 0.07 -41.48 -9.01
C THR A 13 -0.12 -41.98 -7.58
N THR A 14 -0.19 -41.09 -6.58
CA THR A 14 -0.60 -41.43 -5.21
C THR A 14 -2.08 -41.81 -5.09
N GLY A 15 -2.90 -41.50 -6.09
CA GLY A 15 -4.36 -41.63 -6.05
C GLY A 15 -5.08 -40.47 -5.33
N ILE A 16 -4.36 -39.45 -4.84
CA ILE A 16 -4.92 -38.37 -4.03
C ILE A 16 -6.10 -37.64 -4.68
N PHE A 17 -6.09 -37.48 -6.02
CA PHE A 17 -7.19 -36.83 -6.74
C PHE A 17 -8.47 -37.65 -6.75
N GLU A 18 -8.38 -38.97 -6.91
CA GLU A 18 -9.55 -39.86 -6.83
C GLU A 18 -10.06 -39.97 -5.38
N PHE A 19 -9.15 -39.96 -4.40
CA PHE A 19 -9.54 -39.84 -2.98
C PHE A 19 -10.32 -38.54 -2.70
N MET A 20 -9.78 -37.39 -3.07
CA MET A 20 -10.42 -36.08 -2.85
C MET A 20 -11.74 -35.91 -3.62
N LYS A 21 -11.88 -36.59 -4.77
CA LYS A 21 -13.11 -36.67 -5.58
C LYS A 21 -14.19 -37.52 -4.93
N HIS A 22 -13.82 -38.62 -4.28
CA HIS A 22 -14.77 -39.51 -3.58
C HIS A 22 -15.11 -39.05 -2.16
N LEU A 23 -14.18 -38.37 -1.47
CA LEU A 23 -14.31 -37.96 -0.07
C LEU A 23 -15.62 -37.21 0.27
N PRO A 24 -16.08 -36.19 -0.49
CA PRO A 24 -17.32 -35.48 -0.17
C PRO A 24 -18.55 -36.39 -0.23
N GLN A 25 -18.65 -37.25 -1.25
CA GLN A 25 -19.75 -38.21 -1.40
C GLN A 25 -19.73 -39.25 -0.27
N SER A 26 -18.55 -39.73 0.12
CA SER A 26 -18.38 -40.66 1.24
C SER A 26 -18.81 -40.06 2.58
N ILE A 27 -18.53 -38.77 2.81
CA ILE A 27 -18.97 -38.06 4.02
C ILE A 27 -20.50 -37.89 4.02
N ILE A 28 -21.08 -37.34 2.94
CA ILE A 28 -22.52 -37.05 2.83
C ILE A 28 -23.37 -38.34 2.91
N ASN A 29 -22.88 -39.47 2.39
CA ASN A 29 -23.66 -40.72 2.38
C ASN A 29 -23.63 -41.48 3.71
N ASN A 30 -22.70 -41.19 4.62
CA ASN A 30 -22.44 -42.01 5.81
C ASN A 30 -22.45 -41.21 7.14
N THR A 31 -22.69 -39.90 7.09
CA THR A 31 -22.69 -39.01 8.26
C THR A 31 -23.70 -37.87 8.09
N GLU A 32 -24.11 -37.26 9.20
CA GLU A 32 -24.90 -36.02 9.22
C GLU A 32 -24.05 -34.76 8.93
N PHE A 33 -22.82 -34.90 8.42
CA PHE A 33 -21.93 -33.75 8.15
C PHE A 33 -22.28 -33.06 6.83
N GLU A 34 -22.16 -31.73 6.85
CA GLU A 34 -22.41 -30.83 5.72
C GLU A 34 -21.13 -30.08 5.32
N PHE A 35 -21.08 -29.64 4.06
CA PHE A 35 -20.02 -28.76 3.57
C PHE A 35 -20.57 -27.33 3.44
N LEU A 36 -20.07 -26.41 4.26
CA LEU A 36 -20.47 -25.00 4.26
C LEU A 36 -19.28 -24.09 3.92
N THR A 37 -19.53 -23.08 3.09
CA THR A 37 -18.61 -21.93 2.94
C THR A 37 -18.61 -21.08 4.22
N PRO A 38 -17.55 -20.31 4.51
CA PRO A 38 -17.49 -19.46 5.70
C PRO A 38 -18.70 -18.53 5.86
N SER A 39 -19.20 -17.95 4.75
CA SER A 39 -20.41 -17.12 4.75
C SER A 39 -21.67 -17.88 5.16
N GLN A 40 -21.80 -19.17 4.80
CA GLN A 40 -22.91 -20.00 5.22
C GLN A 40 -22.79 -20.41 6.69
N VAL A 41 -21.57 -20.68 7.19
CA VAL A 41 -21.33 -20.96 8.62
C VAL A 41 -21.76 -19.76 9.47
N VAL A 42 -21.34 -18.54 9.10
CA VAL A 42 -21.71 -17.29 9.79
C VAL A 42 -23.21 -17.00 9.71
N ALA A 43 -23.89 -17.38 8.62
CA ALA A 43 -25.34 -17.22 8.50
C ALA A 43 -26.14 -18.29 9.29
N LYS A 44 -25.58 -19.49 9.50
CA LYS A 44 -26.28 -20.62 10.13
C LYS A 44 -26.08 -20.71 11.64
N HIS A 45 -24.90 -20.36 12.15
CA HIS A 45 -24.53 -20.57 13.55
C HIS A 45 -24.38 -19.25 14.33
N GLN A 46 -24.74 -19.28 15.62
CA GLN A 46 -24.50 -18.16 16.52
C GLN A 46 -23.07 -18.22 17.11
N PRO A 47 -22.40 -17.08 17.33
CA PRO A 47 -21.09 -17.05 17.97
C PRO A 47 -21.20 -17.48 19.45
N VAL A 48 -20.35 -18.42 19.86
CA VAL A 48 -20.39 -19.00 21.21
C VAL A 48 -19.68 -18.11 22.25
N ALA A 49 -18.54 -17.52 21.88
CA ALA A 49 -17.73 -16.66 22.75
C ALA A 49 -16.82 -15.75 21.89
N PRO A 50 -16.40 -14.57 22.42
CA PRO A 50 -15.34 -13.78 21.79
C PRO A 50 -13.98 -14.47 21.96
N LEU A 51 -13.17 -14.46 20.90
CA LEU A 51 -11.77 -14.89 20.94
C LEU A 51 -10.87 -13.66 21.15
N HIS A 52 -10.02 -13.68 22.18
CA HIS A 52 -9.08 -12.60 22.48
C HIS A 52 -7.67 -12.96 22.01
N VAL A 53 -7.16 -12.23 21.01
CA VAL A 53 -5.84 -12.45 20.39
C VAL A 53 -5.03 -11.16 20.54
N PRO A 54 -4.23 -10.99 21.62
CA PRO A 54 -3.56 -9.72 21.93
C PRO A 54 -2.27 -9.45 21.15
N TYR A 55 -1.75 -10.45 20.43
CA TYR A 55 -0.49 -10.38 19.66
C TYR A 55 -0.72 -10.91 18.24
N ALA A 56 0.09 -10.46 17.29
CA ALA A 56 0.08 -11.02 15.95
C ALA A 56 0.56 -12.48 15.97
N ILE A 57 -0.17 -13.36 15.30
CA ILE A 57 0.11 -14.79 15.16
C ILE A 57 0.01 -15.20 13.69
N SER A 58 0.61 -16.33 13.32
CA SER A 58 0.57 -16.88 11.98
C SER A 58 0.41 -18.41 11.96
N TRP A 59 0.22 -18.98 10.77
CA TRP A 59 0.31 -20.44 10.59
C TRP A 59 1.78 -20.91 10.57
N ALA A 60 2.75 -20.06 10.23
CA ALA A 60 4.12 -20.47 9.90
C ALA A 60 4.93 -21.01 11.10
N ASP A 61 5.95 -21.81 10.75
CA ASP A 61 6.97 -22.42 11.63
C ASP A 61 6.40 -23.15 12.86
N GLU A 62 7.19 -23.43 13.91
CA GLU A 62 6.67 -24.04 15.15
C GLU A 62 6.04 -22.98 16.07
N GLU A 63 6.61 -21.77 16.07
CA GLU A 63 6.33 -20.71 17.04
C GLU A 63 4.98 -19.99 16.82
N ARG A 64 4.37 -20.13 15.63
CA ARG A 64 3.08 -19.51 15.23
C ARG A 64 3.01 -17.99 15.40
N ASP A 65 4.14 -17.30 15.34
CA ASP A 65 4.25 -15.85 15.49
C ASP A 65 4.63 -15.17 14.16
N THR A 66 5.17 -13.95 14.20
CA THR A 66 5.63 -13.21 13.02
C THR A 66 7.10 -13.45 12.66
N SER A 67 7.83 -14.31 13.38
CA SER A 67 9.28 -14.47 13.23
C SER A 67 9.73 -15.07 11.89
N ALA A 68 8.83 -15.72 11.14
CA ALA A 68 9.08 -16.12 9.75
C ALA A 68 9.37 -14.93 8.82
N TRP A 69 8.82 -13.74 9.12
CA TRP A 69 8.97 -12.51 8.31
C TRP A 69 9.65 -11.34 9.05
N LEU A 70 9.75 -11.38 10.37
CA LEU A 70 10.29 -10.31 11.23
C LEU A 70 11.20 -10.84 12.36
N GLY A 71 11.79 -12.02 12.18
CA GLY A 71 12.61 -12.70 13.19
C GLY A 71 14.09 -12.29 13.23
N ASN A 72 14.60 -11.57 12.24
CA ASN A 72 16.02 -11.14 12.18
C ASN A 72 16.22 -9.68 11.78
N GLU A 73 17.47 -9.20 11.87
CA GLU A 73 17.84 -7.82 11.59
C GLU A 73 17.62 -7.43 10.11
N LEU A 74 17.91 -8.32 9.15
CA LEU A 74 17.72 -8.08 7.71
C LEU A 74 16.26 -7.80 7.38
N GLN A 75 15.37 -8.66 7.87
CA GLN A 75 13.92 -8.55 7.76
C GLN A 75 13.39 -7.25 8.38
N ASN A 76 13.81 -6.95 9.61
CA ASN A 76 13.38 -5.75 10.31
C ASN A 76 13.91 -4.47 9.63
N GLU A 77 15.14 -4.46 9.10
CA GLU A 77 15.68 -3.32 8.36
C GLU A 77 14.90 -3.10 7.05
N ALA A 78 14.68 -4.16 6.27
CA ALA A 78 13.93 -4.14 5.01
C ALA A 78 12.49 -3.64 5.21
N PHE A 79 11.82 -4.13 6.26
CA PHE A 79 10.46 -3.73 6.63
C PHE A 79 10.40 -2.26 7.07
N ASN A 80 11.23 -1.86 8.04
CA ASN A 80 11.20 -0.48 8.55
C ASN A 80 11.57 0.55 7.48
N LYS A 81 12.50 0.24 6.56
CA LYS A 81 12.83 1.12 5.44
C LYS A 81 11.67 1.26 4.44
N LEU A 82 10.93 0.19 4.16
CA LEU A 82 9.75 0.26 3.30
C LEU A 82 8.67 1.18 3.89
N TYR A 83 8.26 0.95 5.13
CA TYR A 83 7.19 1.75 5.75
C TYR A 83 7.64 3.20 6.05
N SER A 84 8.94 3.49 6.12
CA SER A 84 9.45 4.87 6.27
C SER A 84 8.97 5.85 5.19
N VAL A 85 8.62 5.37 3.99
CA VAL A 85 8.13 6.19 2.87
C VAL A 85 6.60 6.11 2.67
N GLU A 86 5.87 5.33 3.45
CA GLU A 86 4.41 5.11 3.27
C GLU A 86 3.63 6.44 3.17
N ASN A 87 3.85 7.34 4.13
CA ASN A 87 3.16 8.64 4.16
C ASN A 87 3.44 9.49 2.92
N LYS A 88 4.65 9.41 2.35
CA LYS A 88 5.02 10.10 1.11
C LYS A 88 4.34 9.46 -0.10
N VAL A 89 4.31 8.13 -0.19
CA VAL A 89 3.62 7.40 -1.26
C VAL A 89 2.12 7.74 -1.25
N ASN A 90 1.46 7.62 -0.10
CA ASN A 90 0.04 7.91 0.05
C ASN A 90 -0.29 9.38 -0.27
N SER A 91 0.58 10.32 0.12
CA SER A 91 0.41 11.75 -0.20
C SER A 91 0.70 12.12 -1.66
N SER A 92 1.44 11.28 -2.39
CA SER A 92 1.89 11.60 -3.77
C SER A 92 0.74 11.65 -4.80
N ASN A 93 -0.34 10.90 -4.55
CA ASN A 93 -1.39 10.54 -5.51
C ASN A 93 -0.88 9.86 -6.82
N ASP A 94 0.37 9.38 -6.86
CA ASP A 94 0.92 8.66 -8.00
C ASP A 94 0.51 7.18 -7.94
N LYS A 95 -0.30 6.76 -8.91
CA LYS A 95 -0.79 5.38 -9.01
C LYS A 95 0.31 4.35 -9.28
N THR A 96 1.42 4.77 -9.91
CA THR A 96 2.58 3.91 -10.17
C THR A 96 3.36 3.70 -8.89
N LEU A 97 3.67 4.77 -8.14
CA LEU A 97 4.34 4.66 -6.84
C LEU A 97 3.50 3.83 -5.85
N LEU A 98 2.18 4.02 -5.82
CA LEU A 98 1.28 3.21 -5.00
C LEU A 98 1.21 1.74 -5.45
N SER A 99 1.31 1.46 -6.75
CA SER A 99 1.36 0.08 -7.26
C SER A 99 2.68 -0.62 -6.93
N ASP A 100 3.80 0.09 -7.01
CA ASP A 100 5.12 -0.48 -6.70
C ASP A 100 5.31 -0.65 -5.19
N PHE A 101 4.84 0.30 -4.39
CA PHE A 101 4.81 0.19 -2.92
C PHE A 101 4.03 -1.03 -2.43
N ARG A 102 2.95 -1.41 -3.13
CA ARG A 102 2.15 -2.62 -2.82
C ARG A 102 2.86 -3.92 -3.17
N ARG A 103 3.63 -3.94 -4.27
CA ARG A 103 4.47 -5.10 -4.63
C ARG A 103 5.59 -5.31 -3.61
N LEU A 104 6.23 -4.23 -3.19
CA LEU A 104 7.28 -4.29 -2.17
C LEU A 104 6.76 -4.74 -0.77
N GLN A 105 5.43 -4.79 -0.56
CA GLN A 105 4.81 -5.38 0.63
C GLN A 105 4.50 -6.89 0.49
N GLU A 106 4.78 -7.52 -0.65
CA GLU A 106 4.59 -8.96 -0.85
C GLU A 106 5.44 -9.74 0.17
N SER A 107 4.78 -10.55 0.99
CA SER A 107 5.36 -11.18 2.19
C SER A 107 6.57 -12.05 1.90
N ASP A 108 6.61 -12.62 0.70
CA ASP A 108 7.68 -13.51 0.24
C ASP A 108 9.05 -12.81 0.21
N HIS A 109 9.09 -11.49 -0.04
CA HIS A 109 10.33 -10.70 0.07
C HIS A 109 10.98 -10.85 1.45
N PHE A 110 10.21 -10.71 2.53
CA PHE A 110 10.71 -10.85 3.90
C PHE A 110 10.93 -12.32 4.27
N TYR A 111 10.09 -13.24 3.75
CA TYR A 111 10.24 -14.68 3.95
C TYR A 111 11.59 -15.20 3.38
N TYR A 112 11.97 -14.76 2.18
CA TYR A 112 13.26 -15.11 1.56
C TYR A 112 14.49 -14.57 2.32
N MET A 113 14.31 -13.59 3.21
CA MET A 113 15.34 -13.09 4.13
C MET A 113 15.37 -13.83 5.47
N CYS A 114 14.54 -14.86 5.68
CA CYS A 114 14.53 -15.62 6.93
C CYS A 114 15.84 -16.39 7.14
N THR A 115 16.35 -16.38 8.37
CA THR A 115 17.60 -17.07 8.77
C THR A 115 17.35 -18.23 9.72
N LYS A 116 16.12 -18.77 9.76
CA LYS A 116 15.82 -20.02 10.49
C LYS A 116 16.36 -21.22 9.71
N PHE A 117 17.30 -21.95 10.31
CA PHE A 117 17.95 -23.12 9.69
C PHE A 117 17.51 -24.48 10.28
N PHE A 118 16.59 -24.50 11.24
CA PHE A 118 16.02 -25.74 11.80
C PHE A 118 14.74 -26.16 11.07
N SER A 119 14.33 -27.43 11.26
CA SER A 119 13.10 -28.10 10.76
C SER A 119 12.60 -27.66 9.38
N ASP A 120 11.93 -26.52 9.33
CA ASP A 120 11.25 -25.93 8.19
C ASP A 120 12.21 -25.22 7.22
N GLY A 121 13.51 -25.13 7.55
CA GLY A 121 14.57 -24.58 6.68
C GLY A 121 14.63 -25.21 5.27
N ALA A 122 14.10 -26.42 5.10
CA ALA A 122 13.89 -27.03 3.78
C ALA A 122 12.78 -26.33 2.97
N VAL A 123 11.67 -25.94 3.61
CA VAL A 123 10.56 -25.17 3.01
C VAL A 123 10.99 -23.74 2.71
N HIS A 124 11.67 -23.09 3.67
CA HIS A 124 12.26 -21.75 3.50
C HIS A 124 13.32 -21.69 2.38
N LYS A 125 13.94 -22.83 1.99
CA LYS A 125 14.77 -22.92 0.77
C LYS A 125 14.00 -23.38 -0.49
N TYR A 126 12.93 -24.17 -0.37
CA TYR A 126 12.23 -24.77 -1.52
C TYR A 126 11.64 -23.74 -2.49
N PHE A 127 11.07 -22.66 -1.97
CA PHE A 127 10.45 -21.60 -2.76
C PHE A 127 11.32 -20.34 -2.93
N ASN A 128 12.55 -20.34 -2.41
CA ASN A 128 13.42 -19.16 -2.41
C ASN A 128 14.23 -19.06 -3.72
N PRO A 129 14.11 -17.98 -4.52
CA PRO A 129 14.85 -17.82 -5.77
C PRO A 129 16.31 -17.36 -5.57
N TYR A 130 16.74 -17.14 -4.32
CA TYR A 130 18.10 -16.71 -3.96
C TYR A 130 18.84 -17.83 -3.22
N GLU A 131 20.17 -17.92 -3.37
CA GLU A 131 20.96 -18.97 -2.70
C GLU A 131 21.13 -18.70 -1.20
N THR A 132 20.99 -17.44 -0.77
CA THR A 132 21.10 -17.03 0.64
C THR A 132 20.12 -15.92 1.02
N PRO A 133 19.72 -15.83 2.31
CA PRO A 133 18.95 -14.70 2.83
C PRO A 133 19.62 -13.32 2.65
N TYR A 134 20.96 -13.29 2.63
CA TYR A 134 21.73 -12.08 2.36
C TYR A 134 21.60 -11.61 0.91
N GLU A 135 21.55 -12.54 -0.06
CA GLU A 135 21.32 -12.22 -1.46
C GLU A 135 19.90 -11.68 -1.69
N ALA A 136 18.89 -12.31 -1.07
CA ALA A 136 17.51 -11.82 -1.06
C ALA A 136 17.41 -10.38 -0.50
N PHE A 137 18.04 -10.14 0.66
CA PHE A 137 18.12 -8.81 1.27
C PHE A 137 18.83 -7.78 0.37
N ILE A 138 20.01 -8.11 -0.18
CA ILE A 138 20.75 -7.21 -1.08
C ILE A 138 19.94 -6.88 -2.34
N ASN A 139 19.27 -7.87 -2.93
CA ASN A 139 18.43 -7.67 -4.12
C ASN A 139 17.27 -6.71 -3.80
N TYR A 140 16.49 -7.03 -2.77
CA TYR A 140 15.36 -6.21 -2.33
C TYR A 140 15.80 -4.78 -1.94
N MET A 141 16.90 -4.63 -1.18
CA MET A 141 17.38 -3.32 -0.74
C MET A 141 17.86 -2.44 -1.91
N ASN A 142 18.40 -3.03 -2.98
CA ASN A 142 18.72 -2.29 -4.20
C ASN A 142 17.45 -1.76 -4.91
N VAL A 143 16.40 -2.58 -5.02
CA VAL A 143 15.11 -2.17 -5.61
C VAL A 143 14.41 -1.12 -4.74
N LEU A 144 14.40 -1.31 -3.43
CA LEU A 144 13.82 -0.36 -2.47
C LEU A 144 14.57 0.99 -2.50
N SER A 145 15.89 0.99 -2.70
CA SER A 145 16.68 2.22 -2.84
C SER A 145 16.25 3.07 -4.05
N ASP A 146 16.10 2.47 -5.24
CA ASP A 146 15.56 3.19 -6.41
C ASP A 146 14.12 3.67 -6.15
N PHE A 147 13.28 2.82 -5.56
CA PHE A 147 11.90 3.19 -5.21
C PHE A 147 11.85 4.42 -4.28
N MET A 148 12.67 4.47 -3.23
CA MET A 148 12.76 5.62 -2.32
C MET A 148 13.20 6.89 -3.07
N ILE A 149 14.21 6.80 -3.95
CA ILE A 149 14.66 7.92 -4.80
C ILE A 149 13.52 8.40 -5.72
N ARG A 150 12.71 7.49 -6.28
CA ARG A 150 11.52 7.83 -7.09
C ARG A 150 10.45 8.55 -6.26
N VAL A 151 10.20 8.13 -5.02
CA VAL A 151 9.25 8.79 -4.10
C VAL A 151 9.71 10.21 -3.76
N GLU A 152 10.99 10.43 -3.43
CA GLU A 152 11.53 11.76 -3.13
C GLU A 152 11.49 12.71 -4.35
N ARG A 153 11.72 12.19 -5.56
CA ARG A 153 11.56 12.98 -6.79
C ARG A 153 10.10 13.38 -7.03
N GLY A 154 9.15 12.51 -6.72
CA GLY A 154 7.71 12.79 -6.78
C GLY A 154 7.28 13.87 -5.77
N GLU A 155 7.71 13.74 -4.52
CA GLU A 155 7.49 14.71 -3.43
C GLU A 155 8.01 16.11 -3.80
N ASN A 156 9.28 16.21 -4.20
CA ASN A 156 9.88 17.48 -4.64
C ASN A 156 9.15 18.09 -5.84
N SER A 157 8.74 17.27 -6.80
CA SER A 157 7.97 17.73 -7.97
C SER A 157 6.58 18.26 -7.60
N ASN A 158 5.93 17.70 -6.58
CA ASN A 158 4.64 18.18 -6.08
C ASN A 158 4.80 19.46 -5.23
N ASN A 159 5.88 19.58 -4.46
CA ASN A 159 6.22 20.81 -3.73
C ASN A 159 6.53 21.99 -4.67
N LEU A 160 7.23 21.76 -5.79
CA LEU A 160 7.41 22.82 -6.80
C LEU A 160 6.08 23.26 -7.43
N LYS A 161 5.17 22.32 -7.74
CA LYS A 161 3.84 22.64 -8.30
C LYS A 161 3.00 23.48 -7.32
N SER A 162 3.00 23.15 -6.03
CA SER A 162 2.22 23.91 -5.04
C SER A 162 2.76 25.34 -4.86
N ILE A 163 4.09 25.53 -4.82
CA ILE A 163 4.73 26.85 -4.78
C ILE A 163 4.38 27.68 -6.02
N ILE A 164 4.44 27.09 -7.22
CA ILE A 164 4.10 27.77 -8.49
C ILE A 164 2.61 28.14 -8.54
N ASN A 165 1.71 27.29 -8.04
CA ASN A 165 0.29 27.60 -7.95
C ASN A 165 0.05 28.79 -7.00
N ILE A 166 0.65 28.79 -5.81
CA ILE A 166 0.55 29.90 -4.84
C ILE A 166 1.10 31.22 -5.44
N ALA A 167 2.24 31.17 -6.12
CA ALA A 167 2.84 32.33 -6.77
C ALA A 167 1.92 32.91 -7.88
N THR A 168 1.34 32.05 -8.72
CA THR A 168 0.48 32.49 -9.82
C THR A 168 -0.92 32.92 -9.37
N GLU A 169 -1.44 32.42 -8.24
CA GLU A 169 -2.66 32.95 -7.61
C GLU A 169 -2.42 34.33 -6.99
N ASN A 170 -1.29 34.54 -6.30
CA ASN A 170 -0.93 35.84 -5.74
C ASN A 170 -0.77 36.91 -6.84
N GLN A 171 -0.07 36.61 -7.94
CA GLN A 171 0.03 37.52 -9.09
C GLN A 171 -1.35 37.91 -9.67
N LYS A 172 -2.27 36.94 -9.85
CA LYS A 172 -3.65 37.20 -10.31
C LYS A 172 -4.46 38.05 -9.33
N ASN A 173 -4.18 37.95 -8.03
CA ASN A 173 -4.84 38.74 -7.00
C ASN A 173 -4.30 40.18 -6.92
N ASP A 174 -3.00 40.38 -7.12
CA ASP A 174 -2.41 41.72 -7.16
C ASP A 174 -2.74 42.46 -8.47
N GLU A 175 -2.77 41.77 -9.63
CA GLU A 175 -3.38 42.33 -10.86
C GLU A 175 -4.82 42.80 -10.64
N LYS A 176 -5.63 42.03 -9.91
CA LYS A 176 -7.00 42.42 -9.54
C LYS A 176 -7.04 43.63 -8.61
N LYS A 177 -6.07 43.79 -7.70
CA LYS A 177 -5.95 45.00 -6.86
C LYS A 177 -5.58 46.23 -7.69
N GLU A 178 -4.62 46.12 -8.61
CA GLU A 178 -4.24 47.24 -9.48
C GLU A 178 -5.37 47.65 -10.40
N LYS A 179 -6.05 46.68 -11.05
CA LYS A 179 -7.22 46.94 -11.90
C LYS A 179 -8.38 47.59 -11.13
N ARG A 180 -8.52 47.32 -9.83
CA ARG A 180 -9.47 48.04 -8.93
C ARG A 180 -9.00 49.45 -8.58
N LYS A 181 -7.73 49.65 -8.20
CA LYS A 181 -7.18 51.00 -7.94
C LYS A 181 -7.27 51.90 -9.18
N ALA A 182 -7.07 51.35 -10.38
CA ALA A 182 -7.17 52.08 -11.64
C ALA A 182 -8.61 52.49 -12.01
N THR A 183 -9.61 51.65 -11.71
CA THR A 183 -11.02 52.06 -11.89
C THR A 183 -11.44 53.10 -10.85
N GLU A 184 -11.05 52.95 -9.58
CA GLU A 184 -11.32 53.96 -8.54
C GLU A 184 -10.70 55.33 -8.85
N SER A 185 -9.45 55.39 -9.33
CA SER A 185 -8.77 56.66 -9.62
C SER A 185 -9.43 57.43 -10.78
N SER A 186 -9.94 56.74 -11.80
CA SER A 186 -10.64 57.35 -12.94
C SER A 186 -12.00 57.99 -12.60
N SER A 187 -12.57 57.72 -11.41
CA SER A 187 -13.89 58.23 -11.01
C SER A 187 -13.92 59.72 -10.64
N LYS A 188 -12.76 60.33 -10.35
CA LYS A 188 -12.65 61.73 -9.87
C LYS A 188 -12.49 62.73 -11.02
N LYS A 189 -13.60 63.12 -11.67
CA LYS A 189 -13.61 64.28 -12.58
C LYS A 189 -13.51 65.62 -11.82
N PRO A 190 -12.79 66.63 -12.34
CA PRO A 190 -12.74 67.96 -11.76
C PRO A 190 -14.05 68.74 -12.01
N VAL A 191 -14.52 69.49 -11.01
CA VAL A 191 -15.63 70.44 -11.18
C VAL A 191 -15.10 71.69 -11.89
N ASN A 192 -15.65 71.99 -13.06
CA ASN A 192 -15.12 73.02 -13.96
C ASN A 192 -15.74 74.40 -13.69
N GLN A 193 -14.94 75.47 -13.71
CA GLN A 193 -15.43 76.82 -13.46
C GLN A 193 -16.15 77.41 -14.69
N LEU A 194 -17.41 77.80 -14.54
CA LEU A 194 -18.17 78.50 -15.57
C LEU A 194 -18.23 80.01 -15.30
N LYS A 195 -17.37 80.78 -15.96
CA LYS A 195 -17.54 82.24 -16.10
C LYS A 195 -18.44 82.54 -17.31
N LYS A 196 -19.55 83.24 -17.09
CA LYS A 196 -20.25 83.99 -18.14
C LYS A 196 -20.61 85.41 -17.67
N ARG A 197 -19.89 86.38 -18.25
CA ARG A 197 -20.42 87.70 -18.64
C ARG A 197 -21.45 87.49 -19.75
N ASP A 198 -22.47 88.33 -19.99
CA ASP A 198 -23.08 89.48 -19.28
C ASP A 198 -24.61 89.40 -19.61
N THR A 199 -25.56 90.33 -19.40
CA THR A 199 -25.54 91.81 -19.35
C THR A 199 -26.82 92.36 -18.68
N LYS A 200 -26.84 93.68 -18.42
CA LYS A 200 -27.96 94.54 -18.00
C LYS A 200 -29.37 94.15 -18.52
N LYS A 201 -30.37 94.26 -17.65
CA LYS A 201 -31.23 95.47 -17.64
C LYS A 201 -31.66 95.83 -16.22
#